data_AF-A0A949FP38-F1
#
_entry.id   AF-A0A949FP38-F1
#
_cell.length_a   1.000
_cell.length_b   1.000
_cell.length_c   1.000
_cell.angle_alpha   90.00
_cell.angle_beta   90.00
_cell.angle_gamma   90.00
#
_symmetry.space_group_name_H-M   'P 1'
#
loop_
_entity.id
_entity.type
_entity.pdbx_description
1 polymer ?
#
loop_
_entity_poly.entity_id
_entity_poly.type
_entity_poly.pdbx_seq_one_letter_code
_entity_poly.pdbx_strand_id
1 'polypeptide(L)'
;MSLLLHALWWAWSQGPAPRQAHGVRQAQGGARPGPMWVRLQDEVALPPPGLGPAAPLSPASRAAKAAEAVQNQGMEGAGTASAHAAPPLTASGTAPRADHSAITRAITRATTSATTSTTSTTTTTTAGAPRPVLPTRIPGDFEQALRVRRGRQSGAGRWAWSVQGGRYRTELQAQVGDAQTAAAPTLNWSSHGGLDEHGLAPERFVSQPLRGGARAVNFQRDTGWVSYSGPTGQVALQPGAQDRLSWLVQLLALAQAHPSGVGLPAQLPLWVAGPQGDGADWWFDVQWHPRTQCWQFTRRPERRYEVLVQAWVQPLPRARLIRLDMGPEGSRQPLWQLEDAAQPEACDLPP
;
A
#
# COMPACT_ATOMS: atom_id res chain seq x y z
N MET A 1 -27.89 17.97 51.46
CA MET A 1 -27.37 17.47 52.76
C MET A 1 -27.11 15.98 52.63
N SER A 2 -26.07 15.47 53.30
CA SER A 2 -25.59 14.07 53.33
C SER A 2 -25.17 13.47 51.96
N LEU A 3 -23.96 12.96 51.68
CA LEU A 3 -22.82 12.37 52.40
C LEU A 3 -22.77 10.83 52.51
N LEU A 4 -21.73 10.27 51.87
CA LEU A 4 -20.84 9.18 52.29
C LEU A 4 -21.25 7.69 52.19
N LEU A 5 -20.18 6.85 52.13
CA LEU A 5 -20.04 5.39 52.00
C LEU A 5 -19.90 4.91 50.53
N HIS A 6 -18.73 4.68 49.94
CA HIS A 6 -17.35 4.36 50.39
C HIS A 6 -17.08 2.87 50.74
N ALA A 7 -16.11 2.29 50.01
CA ALA A 7 -15.37 1.03 50.20
C ALA A 7 -16.13 -0.32 50.25
N LEU A 8 -15.74 -1.23 49.34
CA LEU A 8 -15.42 -2.64 49.66
C LEU A 8 -14.61 -3.28 48.51
N TRP A 9 -13.30 -3.46 48.73
CA TRP A 9 -12.37 -4.04 47.75
C TRP A 9 -11.41 -5.01 48.46
N TRP A 10 -11.90 -6.19 48.87
CA TRP A 10 -11.05 -7.28 49.38
C TRP A 10 -11.77 -8.64 49.44
N ALA A 11 -10.98 -9.69 49.70
CA ALA A 11 -11.39 -11.05 50.11
C ALA A 11 -12.30 -11.87 49.16
N TRP A 12 -11.66 -12.62 48.26
CA TRP A 12 -11.89 -14.07 48.16
C TRP A 12 -10.54 -14.78 48.26
N SER A 13 -10.44 -15.81 49.12
CA SER A 13 -9.15 -16.24 49.66
C SER A 13 -9.00 -17.75 49.86
N GLN A 14 -7.94 -18.30 49.25
CA GLN A 14 -7.13 -19.46 49.65
C GLN A 14 -7.76 -20.86 49.79
N GLY A 15 -6.96 -21.86 49.38
CA GLY A 15 -7.09 -23.28 49.71
C GLY A 15 -6.36 -24.17 48.71
N PRO A 16 -5.78 -25.31 49.13
CA PRO A 16 -4.77 -25.43 50.19
C PRO A 16 -3.46 -26.08 49.67
N ALA A 17 -2.38 -26.01 50.46
CA ALA A 17 -1.09 -26.64 50.12
C ALA A 17 -0.86 -27.99 50.84
N PRO A 18 -0.18 -28.97 50.21
CA PRO A 18 0.37 -30.12 50.93
C PRO A 18 1.87 -30.39 50.67
N ARG A 19 2.65 -30.30 51.75
CA ARG A 19 3.83 -31.12 52.14
C ARG A 19 5.11 -31.12 51.27
N GLN A 20 6.23 -31.30 51.97
CA GLN A 20 7.59 -31.41 51.44
C GLN A 20 7.94 -32.86 51.09
N ALA A 21 8.94 -33.03 50.22
CA ALA A 21 9.77 -34.23 50.15
C ALA A 21 11.25 -33.82 50.18
N HIS A 22 12.09 -34.56 50.92
CA HIS A 22 13.55 -34.41 50.85
C HIS A 22 14.12 -35.36 49.78
N GLY A 23 15.03 -34.86 48.95
CA GLY A 23 15.68 -35.63 47.88
C GLY A 23 17.13 -35.17 47.68
N VAL A 24 18.05 -36.14 47.60
CA VAL A 24 19.51 -35.92 47.63
C VAL A 24 20.05 -35.36 46.31
N ARG A 25 21.21 -34.69 46.38
CA ARG A 25 22.06 -34.25 45.25
C ARG A 25 22.08 -35.23 44.07
N GLN A 26 22.12 -34.69 42.87
CA GLN A 26 23.25 -34.90 41.95
C GLN A 26 23.42 -33.71 41.00
N ALA A 27 24.56 -33.64 40.31
CA ALA A 27 24.91 -32.55 39.40
C ALA A 27 25.31 -33.11 38.04
N GLN A 28 24.85 -32.47 36.96
CA GLN A 28 25.39 -32.60 35.61
C GLN A 28 25.02 -31.36 34.78
N GLY A 29 25.88 -30.96 33.86
CA GLY A 29 25.62 -29.85 32.94
C GLY A 29 24.82 -30.31 31.72
N GLY A 30 23.93 -29.45 31.23
CA GLY A 30 23.20 -29.66 29.98
C GLY A 30 23.05 -28.34 29.24
N ALA A 31 23.56 -28.27 28.00
CA ALA A 31 23.43 -27.08 27.16
C ALA A 31 21.96 -26.88 26.76
N ARG A 32 21.47 -25.64 26.79
CA ARG A 32 20.15 -25.30 26.26
C ARG A 32 20.18 -25.34 24.73
N PRO A 33 19.29 -26.10 24.05
CA PRO A 33 19.17 -26.00 22.60
C PRO A 33 18.59 -24.64 22.23
N GLY A 34 19.23 -23.97 21.26
CA GLY A 34 18.63 -22.81 20.59
C GLY A 34 17.54 -23.25 19.60
N PRO A 35 16.57 -22.39 19.27
CA PRO A 35 15.55 -22.72 18.26
C PRO A 35 16.19 -22.87 16.88
N MET A 36 16.05 -24.06 16.29
CA MET A 36 16.45 -24.30 14.89
C MET A 36 15.42 -23.65 13.96
N TRP A 37 15.88 -22.76 13.09
CA TRP A 37 15.07 -22.24 11.98
C TRP A 37 15.04 -23.28 10.85
N VAL A 38 13.86 -23.85 10.58
CA VAL A 38 13.67 -24.76 9.44
C VAL A 38 13.82 -23.96 8.14
N ARG A 39 14.85 -24.30 7.37
CA ARG A 39 15.15 -23.68 6.08
C ARG A 39 14.32 -24.36 5.00
N LEU A 40 13.14 -23.83 4.70
CA LEU A 40 12.41 -24.21 3.47
C LEU A 40 13.21 -23.71 2.26
N GLN A 41 13.95 -24.63 1.64
CA GLN A 41 14.50 -24.46 0.30
C GLN A 41 13.50 -25.05 -0.68
N ASP A 42 12.82 -24.21 -1.45
CA ASP A 42 11.96 -24.64 -2.56
C ASP A 42 12.82 -24.68 -3.82
N GLU A 43 13.39 -25.86 -4.11
CA GLU A 43 14.38 -26.03 -5.18
C GLU A 43 13.69 -26.38 -6.51
N VAL A 44 13.39 -25.37 -7.31
CA VAL A 44 12.86 -25.53 -8.68
C VAL A 44 13.98 -26.05 -9.59
N ALA A 45 14.06 -27.38 -9.71
CA ALA A 45 15.05 -28.05 -10.54
C ALA A 45 14.81 -27.77 -12.04
N LEU A 46 15.72 -27.00 -12.66
CA LEU A 46 15.84 -26.87 -14.12
C LEU A 46 16.84 -27.91 -14.65
N PRO A 47 16.54 -28.62 -15.76
CA PRO A 47 17.48 -29.58 -16.35
C PRO A 47 18.69 -28.89 -17.00
N PRO A 48 19.89 -29.49 -16.96
CA PRO A 48 21.12 -28.87 -17.46
C PRO A 48 21.24 -28.88 -18.99
N PRO A 49 21.88 -27.87 -19.60
CA PRO A 49 22.18 -27.86 -21.03
C PRO A 49 23.44 -28.69 -21.37
N GLY A 50 23.40 -29.46 -22.45
CA GLY A 50 24.54 -30.22 -23.00
C GLY A 50 24.69 -30.02 -24.51
N LEU A 51 25.92 -29.83 -25.00
CA LEU A 51 26.21 -29.33 -26.36
C LEU A 51 26.88 -30.36 -27.29
N GLY A 52 26.14 -30.82 -28.31
CA GLY A 52 26.62 -31.22 -29.66
C GLY A 52 27.62 -32.39 -29.80
N PRO A 53 28.15 -32.64 -31.02
CA PRO A 53 27.82 -32.05 -32.33
C PRO A 53 27.49 -33.07 -33.47
N ALA A 54 27.10 -32.55 -34.66
CA ALA A 54 27.28 -33.03 -36.06
C ALA A 54 27.46 -34.54 -36.44
N ALA A 55 27.01 -35.08 -37.59
CA ALA A 55 26.16 -34.61 -38.71
C ALA A 55 25.69 -35.84 -39.58
N PRO A 56 25.53 -35.79 -40.94
CA PRO A 56 24.22 -35.64 -41.61
C PRO A 56 23.83 -36.80 -42.57
N LEU A 57 22.61 -36.74 -43.15
CA LEU A 57 22.34 -36.92 -44.61
C LEU A 57 20.84 -36.59 -44.95
N SER A 58 20.46 -36.61 -46.24
CA SER A 58 19.29 -35.88 -46.79
C SER A 58 18.31 -36.77 -47.63
N PRO A 59 17.47 -36.28 -48.58
CA PRO A 59 16.15 -35.65 -48.32
C PRO A 59 14.96 -36.13 -49.21
N ALA A 60 13.71 -35.82 -48.80
CA ALA A 60 12.51 -35.68 -49.66
C ALA A 60 11.34 -35.07 -48.85
N SER A 61 10.32 -34.37 -49.39
CA SER A 61 10.13 -33.79 -50.73
C SER A 61 9.01 -32.70 -50.72
N ARG A 62 9.32 -31.53 -51.30
CA ARG A 62 8.43 -30.62 -52.06
C ARG A 62 7.14 -30.02 -51.42
N ALA A 63 7.16 -28.69 -51.34
CA ALA A 63 6.07 -27.70 -51.33
C ALA A 63 4.88 -27.95 -52.32
N ALA A 64 3.71 -27.28 -52.26
CA ALA A 64 3.01 -26.48 -51.23
C ALA A 64 1.65 -25.99 -51.80
N LYS A 65 0.91 -25.24 -50.97
CA LYS A 65 0.08 -24.06 -51.30
C LYS A 65 -1.41 -24.25 -51.66
N ALA A 66 -2.17 -23.27 -51.11
CA ALA A 66 -3.45 -22.71 -51.58
C ALA A 66 -4.75 -23.49 -51.31
N ALA A 67 -5.81 -22.70 -51.14
CA ALA A 67 -7.18 -23.14 -50.87
C ALA A 67 -8.14 -22.23 -51.66
N GLU A 68 -9.27 -22.81 -52.09
CA GLU A 68 -10.57 -22.19 -52.38
C GLU A 68 -11.53 -23.39 -52.61
N ALA A 69 -12.66 -23.55 -51.90
CA ALA A 69 -13.93 -22.81 -51.93
C ALA A 69 -14.95 -23.44 -52.90
N VAL A 70 -16.25 -23.14 -52.70
CA VAL A 70 -17.43 -23.57 -53.52
C VAL A 70 -17.83 -25.07 -53.38
N GLN A 71 -19.10 -25.51 -53.44
CA GLN A 71 -20.39 -25.00 -52.89
C GLN A 71 -21.49 -26.10 -53.03
N ASN A 72 -22.59 -25.98 -52.27
CA ASN A 72 -23.95 -26.51 -52.54
C ASN A 72 -24.27 -28.04 -52.57
N GLN A 73 -25.26 -28.42 -51.73
CA GLN A 73 -26.45 -29.25 -52.02
C GLN A 73 -26.26 -30.74 -52.40
N GLY A 74 -27.19 -31.67 -52.11
CA GLY A 74 -28.46 -31.63 -51.37
C GLY A 74 -29.26 -32.95 -51.54
N MET A 75 -30.41 -33.10 -50.85
CA MET A 75 -31.40 -34.22 -50.98
C MET A 75 -30.92 -35.64 -50.52
N GLU A 76 -31.75 -36.59 -50.06
CA GLU A 76 -33.19 -36.59 -49.68
C GLU A 76 -33.58 -37.79 -48.77
N GLY A 77 -34.63 -37.63 -47.93
CA GLY A 77 -35.51 -38.70 -47.40
C GLY A 77 -35.01 -39.63 -46.26
N ALA A 78 -35.89 -40.27 -45.46
CA ALA A 78 -37.34 -40.08 -45.24
C ALA A 78 -37.85 -40.80 -43.96
N GLY A 79 -38.91 -40.27 -43.32
CA GLY A 79 -39.73 -40.93 -42.27
C GLY A 79 -39.17 -40.86 -40.82
N THR A 80 -39.98 -40.75 -39.75
CA THR A 80 -41.45 -40.64 -39.61
C THR A 80 -41.82 -39.80 -38.36
N ALA A 81 -42.99 -39.16 -38.34
CA ALA A 81 -43.53 -38.36 -37.20
C ALA A 81 -44.16 -39.27 -36.10
N SER A 82 -44.75 -38.82 -34.98
CA SER A 82 -45.09 -37.50 -34.36
C SER A 82 -45.21 -37.73 -32.83
N ALA A 83 -45.59 -36.87 -31.87
CA ALA A 83 -46.13 -35.50 -31.75
C ALA A 83 -45.76 -35.01 -30.29
N HIS A 84 -46.28 -34.00 -29.57
CA HIS A 84 -47.08 -32.75 -29.65
C HIS A 84 -46.99 -32.13 -28.22
N ALA A 85 -47.30 -30.87 -27.86
CA ALA A 85 -47.57 -29.58 -28.52
C ALA A 85 -47.42 -28.46 -27.44
N ALA A 86 -47.64 -27.18 -27.78
CA ALA A 86 -47.64 -26.06 -26.82
C ALA A 86 -48.67 -24.96 -27.19
N PRO A 87 -49.16 -24.13 -26.25
CA PRO A 87 -50.02 -22.97 -26.54
C PRO A 87 -49.23 -21.67 -26.85
N PRO A 88 -49.80 -20.70 -27.59
CA PRO A 88 -49.07 -19.55 -28.13
C PRO A 88 -49.20 -18.24 -27.33
N LEU A 89 -48.35 -17.27 -27.68
CA LEU A 89 -48.47 -15.85 -27.28
C LEU A 89 -49.49 -15.12 -28.16
N THR A 90 -50.22 -14.16 -27.57
CA THR A 90 -51.09 -13.21 -28.30
C THR A 90 -50.69 -11.77 -28.01
N ALA A 91 -50.60 -10.94 -29.05
CA ALA A 91 -50.41 -9.50 -28.94
C ALA A 91 -51.68 -8.76 -29.38
N SER A 92 -52.00 -7.65 -28.71
CA SER A 92 -52.98 -6.68 -29.17
C SER A 92 -52.70 -5.33 -28.52
N GLY A 93 -52.25 -4.36 -29.32
CA GLY A 93 -52.21 -2.96 -28.92
C GLY A 93 -53.37 -2.21 -29.57
N THR A 94 -53.91 -1.20 -28.89
CA THR A 94 -54.91 -0.29 -29.46
C THR A 94 -54.63 1.11 -28.96
N ALA A 95 -54.47 2.05 -29.88
CA ALA A 95 -54.34 3.47 -29.60
C ALA A 95 -55.54 4.22 -30.21
N PRO A 96 -55.99 5.32 -29.61
CA PRO A 96 -56.68 6.37 -30.33
C PRO A 96 -55.67 7.40 -30.89
N ARG A 97 -55.99 7.97 -32.05
CA ARG A 97 -55.24 9.01 -32.75
C ARG A 97 -56.16 10.21 -33.01
N ALA A 98 -55.69 11.42 -32.71
CA ALA A 98 -56.03 12.71 -33.36
C ALA A 98 -55.58 13.87 -32.44
N ASP A 99 -55.22 15.05 -32.93
CA ASP A 99 -54.53 15.42 -34.19
C ASP A 99 -53.87 16.79 -33.98
N HIS A 100 -53.03 17.25 -34.91
CA HIS A 100 -52.33 18.53 -34.82
C HIS A 100 -53.22 19.72 -35.23
N SER A 101 -53.03 20.91 -34.61
CA SER A 101 -52.71 22.19 -35.30
C SER A 101 -52.83 23.43 -34.37
N ALA A 102 -52.53 24.60 -34.95
CA ALA A 102 -52.87 25.98 -34.53
C ALA A 102 -52.09 26.64 -33.38
N ILE A 103 -51.11 27.45 -33.79
CA ILE A 103 -50.45 28.50 -32.99
C ILE A 103 -51.37 29.73 -32.90
N THR A 104 -51.43 30.47 -31.77
CA THR A 104 -51.30 31.96 -31.67
C THR A 104 -51.89 32.57 -30.38
N ARG A 105 -51.08 33.40 -29.68
CA ARG A 105 -51.44 34.46 -28.69
C ARG A 105 -52.45 34.16 -27.56
N ALA A 106 -51.94 34.21 -26.33
CA ALA A 106 -52.49 35.08 -25.28
C ALA A 106 -51.31 35.74 -24.52
N ILE A 107 -51.39 37.04 -24.21
CA ILE A 107 -50.31 37.79 -23.54
C ILE A 107 -50.84 38.44 -22.26
N THR A 108 -50.70 37.77 -21.11
CA THR A 108 -51.11 38.35 -19.81
C THR A 108 -50.12 38.04 -18.69
N ARG A 109 -48.97 38.73 -18.78
CA ARG A 109 -48.19 39.30 -17.66
C ARG A 109 -48.67 38.96 -16.23
N ALA A 110 -47.98 38.06 -15.54
CA ALA A 110 -48.07 37.92 -14.08
C ALA A 110 -46.74 37.44 -13.46
N THR A 111 -46.30 38.18 -12.44
CA THR A 111 -45.43 37.82 -11.31
C THR A 111 -44.15 37.00 -11.55
N THR A 112 -43.04 37.74 -11.46
CA THR A 112 -41.70 37.36 -10.97
C THR A 112 -41.59 36.02 -10.21
N SER A 113 -40.67 35.16 -10.66
CA SER A 113 -39.95 34.22 -9.80
C SER A 113 -38.55 34.04 -10.37
N ALA A 114 -37.55 34.54 -9.64
CA ALA A 114 -36.15 34.44 -10.06
C ALA A 114 -35.63 33.04 -9.72
N THR A 115 -35.61 32.13 -10.70
CA THR A 115 -34.85 30.88 -10.57
C THR A 115 -33.38 31.22 -10.56
N THR A 116 -32.80 31.33 -9.37
CA THR A 116 -31.35 31.52 -9.19
C THR A 116 -30.64 30.33 -9.81
N SER A 117 -30.01 30.54 -10.96
CA SER A 117 -29.11 29.55 -11.53
C SER A 117 -27.90 29.47 -10.60
N THR A 118 -27.91 28.49 -9.70
CA THR A 118 -26.75 28.17 -8.86
C THR A 118 -25.65 27.64 -9.77
N THR A 119 -24.88 28.55 -10.35
CA THR A 119 -23.63 28.25 -11.04
C THR A 119 -22.80 27.40 -10.10
N SER A 120 -22.62 26.12 -10.45
CA SER A 120 -21.68 25.26 -9.74
C SER A 120 -20.30 25.87 -9.91
N THR A 121 -19.83 26.61 -8.91
CA THR A 121 -18.49 27.18 -8.91
C THR A 121 -17.51 26.03 -8.95
N THR A 122 -17.03 25.68 -10.15
CA THR A 122 -15.89 24.80 -10.32
C THR A 122 -14.75 25.43 -9.57
N THR A 123 -14.45 24.89 -8.38
CA THR A 123 -13.29 25.31 -7.60
C THR A 123 -12.07 24.98 -8.43
N THR A 124 -11.57 25.98 -9.16
CA THR A 124 -10.35 25.88 -9.93
C THR A 124 -9.25 25.59 -8.92
N THR A 125 -8.87 24.33 -8.82
CA THR A 125 -7.76 23.92 -7.96
C THR A 125 -6.53 24.66 -8.45
N THR A 126 -6.11 25.69 -7.72
CA THR A 126 -4.91 26.46 -8.01
C THR A 126 -3.78 25.48 -8.26
N ALA A 127 -3.25 25.47 -9.49
CA ALA A 127 -2.10 24.63 -9.81
C ALA A 127 -0.99 24.98 -8.82
N GLY A 128 -0.54 23.97 -8.06
CA GLY A 128 0.45 24.17 -7.00
C GLY A 128 1.73 24.79 -7.58
N ALA A 129 2.41 25.59 -6.77
CA ALA A 129 3.70 26.18 -7.18
C ALA A 129 4.66 25.07 -7.65
N PRO A 130 5.48 25.32 -8.69
CA PRO A 130 6.36 24.30 -9.26
C PRO A 130 7.22 23.61 -8.19
N ARG A 131 7.07 22.29 -8.07
CA ARG A 131 7.82 21.49 -7.11
C ARG A 131 9.27 21.38 -7.61
N PRO A 132 10.29 21.67 -6.78
CA PRO A 132 11.67 21.51 -7.20
C PRO A 132 12.00 20.03 -7.39
N VAL A 133 12.42 19.65 -8.60
CA VAL A 133 12.97 18.32 -8.86
C VAL A 133 14.34 18.21 -8.16
N LEU A 134 14.40 17.40 -7.10
CA LEU A 134 15.62 17.16 -6.34
C LEU A 134 16.33 15.90 -6.85
N PRO A 135 17.67 15.89 -6.98
CA PRO A 135 18.40 14.69 -7.39
C PRO A 135 18.17 13.52 -6.43
N THR A 136 17.77 12.38 -6.99
CA THR A 136 17.61 11.10 -6.26
C THR A 136 18.54 10.03 -6.81
N ARG A 137 19.11 9.20 -5.93
CA ARG A 137 19.83 7.97 -6.28
C ARG A 137 19.07 6.80 -5.70
N ILE A 138 18.29 6.12 -6.53
CA ILE A 138 17.44 5.00 -6.10
C ILE A 138 18.29 3.91 -5.41
N PRO A 139 17.91 3.41 -4.22
CA PRO A 139 18.62 2.31 -3.58
C PRO A 139 18.47 1.03 -4.39
N GLY A 140 19.52 0.21 -4.43
CA GLY A 140 19.43 -1.15 -4.97
C GLY A 140 18.69 -2.09 -4.00
N ASP A 141 18.23 -3.23 -4.50
CA ASP A 141 17.45 -4.24 -3.78
C ASP A 141 17.99 -4.53 -2.36
N PHE A 142 17.08 -4.55 -1.39
CA PHE A 142 17.40 -4.85 0.01
C PHE A 142 16.25 -5.55 0.72
N GLU A 143 16.60 -6.34 1.73
CA GLU A 143 15.71 -6.68 2.84
C GLU A 143 16.34 -6.21 4.15
N GLN A 144 15.53 -5.59 5.00
CA GLN A 144 15.95 -5.07 6.30
C GLN A 144 15.05 -5.65 7.40
N ALA A 145 15.66 -6.39 8.32
CA ALA A 145 15.02 -6.77 9.57
C ALA A 145 14.89 -5.55 10.49
N LEU A 146 13.76 -5.44 11.18
CA LEU A 146 13.43 -4.30 12.04
C LEU A 146 13.11 -4.78 13.45
N ARG A 147 13.62 -4.06 14.46
CA ARG A 147 13.06 -4.09 15.82
C ARG A 147 11.88 -3.13 15.84
N VAL A 148 10.78 -3.55 16.44
CA VAL A 148 9.53 -2.78 16.41
C VAL A 148 9.00 -2.59 17.81
N ARG A 149 8.65 -1.36 18.16
CA ARG A 149 8.06 -0.99 19.45
C ARG A 149 6.77 -0.21 19.24
N ARG A 150 5.86 -0.35 20.21
CA ARG A 150 4.61 0.40 20.28
C ARG A 150 4.23 0.62 21.74
N GLY A 151 4.75 1.70 22.32
CA GLY A 151 4.61 2.00 23.74
C GLY A 151 5.35 0.95 24.58
N ARG A 152 4.60 0.11 25.32
CA ARG A 152 5.15 -0.99 26.13
C ARG A 152 5.24 -2.34 25.39
N GLN A 153 4.69 -2.45 24.18
CA GLN A 153 4.79 -3.65 23.37
C GLN A 153 6.04 -3.59 22.48
N SER A 154 6.73 -4.72 22.34
CA SER A 154 7.84 -4.92 21.41
C SER A 154 7.54 -6.07 20.46
N GLY A 155 8.27 -6.15 19.37
CA GLY A 155 8.20 -7.21 18.37
C GLY A 155 9.19 -6.97 17.24
N ALA A 156 8.88 -7.50 16.06
CA ALA A 156 9.77 -7.51 14.91
C ALA A 156 9.05 -7.13 13.62
N GLY A 157 9.83 -6.75 12.62
CA GLY A 157 9.36 -6.47 11.27
C GLY A 157 10.40 -6.75 10.20
N ARG A 158 9.97 -6.61 8.95
CA ARG A 158 10.72 -6.84 7.72
C ARG A 158 10.31 -5.76 6.73
N TRP A 159 11.28 -5.05 6.17
CA TRP A 159 11.07 -4.13 5.06
C TRP A 159 11.85 -4.62 3.85
N ALA A 160 11.14 -4.94 2.78
CA ALA A 160 11.72 -5.35 1.51
C ALA A 160 11.58 -4.24 0.45
N TRP A 161 12.59 -4.11 -0.39
CA TRP A 161 12.66 -3.22 -1.54
C TRP A 161 13.31 -3.95 -2.71
N SER A 162 12.74 -3.80 -3.90
CA SER A 162 13.35 -4.27 -5.16
C SER A 162 13.02 -3.31 -6.30
N VAL A 163 13.98 -3.12 -7.21
CA VAL A 163 13.85 -2.24 -8.38
C VAL A 163 14.44 -2.92 -9.63
N GLN A 164 13.57 -3.25 -10.59
CA GLN A 164 13.91 -4.04 -11.77
C GLN A 164 13.15 -3.49 -12.99
N GLY A 165 13.85 -3.31 -14.12
CA GLY A 165 13.24 -2.81 -15.37
C GLY A 165 12.58 -1.43 -15.26
N GLY A 166 13.08 -0.53 -14.40
CA GLY A 166 12.48 0.79 -14.13
C GLY A 166 11.20 0.74 -13.29
N ARG A 167 10.82 -0.43 -12.79
CA ARG A 167 9.66 -0.68 -11.91
C ARG A 167 10.16 -1.01 -10.51
N TYR A 168 9.36 -0.72 -9.48
CA TYR A 168 9.69 -1.09 -8.10
C TYR A 168 8.57 -1.84 -7.39
N ARG A 169 8.96 -2.58 -6.34
CA ARG A 169 8.08 -3.18 -5.33
C ARG A 169 8.67 -2.96 -3.94
N THR A 170 7.84 -2.59 -2.98
CA THR A 170 8.21 -2.53 -1.57
C THR A 170 7.10 -3.04 -0.66
N GLU A 171 7.51 -3.73 0.40
CA GLU A 171 6.62 -4.39 1.36
C GLU A 171 7.16 -4.18 2.77
N LEU A 172 6.36 -3.57 3.65
CA LEU A 172 6.68 -3.32 5.05
C LEU A 172 5.70 -4.10 5.93
N GLN A 173 6.23 -5.08 6.65
CA GLN A 173 5.49 -5.95 7.56
C GLN A 173 6.08 -5.82 8.96
N ALA A 174 5.24 -5.60 9.97
CA ALA A 174 5.66 -5.48 11.37
C ALA A 174 4.56 -5.89 12.33
N GLN A 175 4.94 -6.46 13.48
CA GLN A 175 4.01 -6.86 14.54
C GLN A 175 4.60 -6.59 15.93
N VAL A 176 3.74 -6.36 16.92
CA VAL A 176 4.12 -6.11 18.32
C VAL A 176 3.22 -6.86 19.30
N GLY A 177 3.82 -7.40 20.37
CA GLY A 177 3.18 -8.38 21.23
C GLY A 177 3.34 -9.82 20.71
N ASP A 178 2.60 -10.75 21.31
CA ASP A 178 2.63 -12.17 20.97
C ASP A 178 1.92 -12.45 19.64
N ALA A 179 2.64 -13.02 18.68
CA ALA A 179 2.15 -13.40 17.36
C ALA A 179 1.00 -14.42 17.40
N GLN A 180 0.91 -15.23 18.46
CA GLN A 180 -0.18 -16.18 18.66
C GLN A 180 -1.51 -15.47 19.03
N THR A 181 -1.47 -14.19 19.40
CA THR A 181 -2.67 -13.41 19.76
C THR A 181 -3.22 -12.67 18.54
N ALA A 182 -4.45 -13.02 18.12
CA ALA A 182 -5.18 -12.35 17.03
C ALA A 182 -5.63 -10.90 17.33
N ALA A 183 -4.95 -10.24 18.29
CA ALA A 183 -5.12 -8.85 18.71
C ALA A 183 -3.79 -8.06 18.67
N ALA A 184 -2.66 -8.71 18.35
CA ALA A 184 -1.38 -8.05 18.12
C ALA A 184 -1.53 -6.94 17.04
N PRO A 185 -1.18 -5.68 17.32
CA PRO A 185 -1.15 -4.65 16.30
C PRO A 185 -0.15 -5.01 15.20
N THR A 186 -0.56 -4.81 13.94
CA THR A 186 0.30 -5.02 12.76
C THR A 186 0.41 -3.78 11.89
N LEU A 187 1.56 -3.64 11.22
CA LEU A 187 1.69 -2.96 9.94
C LEU A 187 1.84 -4.04 8.87
N ASN A 188 1.12 -3.90 7.77
CA ASN A 188 1.30 -4.70 6.57
C ASN A 188 0.91 -3.81 5.39
N TRP A 189 1.92 -3.17 4.81
CA TRP A 189 1.83 -2.18 3.75
C TRP A 189 2.63 -2.67 2.54
N SER A 190 2.13 -2.40 1.34
CA SER A 190 2.85 -2.64 0.09
C SER A 190 2.64 -1.47 -0.87
N SER A 191 3.65 -1.20 -1.70
CA SER A 191 3.60 -0.20 -2.77
C SER A 191 4.34 -0.74 -4.00
N HIS A 192 3.84 -0.41 -5.19
CA HIS A 192 4.54 -0.61 -6.44
C HIS A 192 4.30 0.55 -7.42
N GLY A 193 5.23 0.70 -8.36
CA GLY A 193 5.15 1.74 -9.38
C GLY A 193 6.32 1.71 -10.35
N GLY A 194 6.47 2.80 -11.09
CA GLY A 194 7.65 3.09 -11.92
C GLY A 194 8.63 4.03 -11.23
N LEU A 195 9.51 4.62 -12.02
CA LEU A 195 10.33 5.77 -11.66
C LEU A 195 10.04 6.92 -12.63
N ASP A 196 10.05 8.16 -12.14
CA ASP A 196 9.93 9.38 -12.95
C ASP A 196 11.01 10.41 -12.58
N GLU A 197 10.97 11.60 -13.18
CA GLU A 197 11.96 12.66 -12.94
C GLU A 197 12.08 13.10 -11.46
N HIS A 198 11.03 12.89 -10.66
CA HIS A 198 11.00 13.18 -9.22
C HIS A 198 11.55 12.02 -8.36
N GLY A 199 11.91 10.87 -8.95
CA GLY A 199 12.32 9.67 -8.23
C GLY A 199 11.24 8.57 -8.26
N LEU A 200 10.65 8.21 -7.12
CA LEU A 200 9.64 7.15 -7.07
C LEU A 200 8.30 7.61 -7.65
N ALA A 201 7.77 6.80 -8.59
CA ALA A 201 6.52 7.04 -9.27
C ALA A 201 5.48 5.95 -8.92
N PRO A 202 4.82 5.99 -7.74
CA PRO A 202 3.81 5.00 -7.36
C PRO A 202 2.68 4.91 -8.37
N GLU A 203 2.16 3.69 -8.50
CA GLU A 203 0.95 3.34 -9.23
C GLU A 203 -0.13 2.82 -8.28
N ARG A 204 0.26 2.03 -7.27
CA ARG A 204 -0.68 1.49 -6.27
C ARG A 204 -0.01 1.22 -4.93
N PHE A 205 -0.72 1.61 -3.88
CA PHE A 205 -0.44 1.25 -2.48
C PHE A 205 -1.56 0.37 -1.94
N VAL A 206 -1.23 -0.56 -1.04
CA VAL A 206 -2.21 -1.34 -0.27
C VAL A 206 -1.79 -1.42 1.20
N SER A 207 -2.70 -1.11 2.11
CA SER A 207 -2.59 -1.40 3.54
C SER A 207 -3.59 -2.46 3.97
N GLN A 208 -3.13 -3.52 4.64
CA GLN A 208 -3.96 -4.66 5.07
C GLN A 208 -3.82 -4.89 6.59
N PRO A 209 -4.63 -4.23 7.43
CA PRO A 209 -4.60 -4.45 8.88
C PRO A 209 -5.03 -5.87 9.26
N LEU A 210 -4.58 -6.37 10.41
CA LEU A 210 -4.98 -7.70 10.94
C LEU A 210 -6.50 -7.87 11.12
N ARG A 211 -7.24 -6.76 11.27
CA ARG A 211 -8.71 -6.73 11.38
C ARG A 211 -9.29 -5.65 10.48
N GLY A 212 -10.32 -6.01 9.71
CA GLY A 212 -10.95 -5.15 8.70
C GLY A 212 -10.46 -5.45 7.28
N GLY A 213 -11.10 -4.83 6.28
CA GLY A 213 -10.71 -4.99 4.87
C GLY A 213 -9.43 -4.25 4.52
N ALA A 214 -8.70 -4.75 3.52
CA ALA A 214 -7.59 -4.03 2.91
C ALA A 214 -8.07 -2.72 2.25
N ARG A 215 -7.21 -1.70 2.25
CA ARG A 215 -7.47 -0.40 1.62
C ARG A 215 -6.34 -0.04 0.68
N ALA A 216 -6.69 0.44 -0.50
CA ALA A 216 -5.74 0.81 -1.54
C ALA A 216 -5.88 2.27 -1.98
N VAL A 217 -4.77 2.81 -2.46
CA VAL A 217 -4.65 4.09 -3.19
C VAL A 217 -4.12 3.73 -4.58
N ASN A 218 -4.69 4.29 -5.65
CA ASN A 218 -4.24 4.08 -7.03
C ASN A 218 -3.93 5.44 -7.67
N PHE A 219 -2.82 5.52 -8.41
CA PHE A 219 -2.30 6.73 -9.04
C PHE A 219 -2.45 6.58 -10.56
N GLN A 220 -3.56 7.07 -11.10
CA GLN A 220 -3.89 6.96 -12.52
C GLN A 220 -3.15 8.07 -13.28
N ARG A 221 -1.90 7.76 -13.68
CA ARG A 221 -0.99 8.74 -14.31
C ARG A 221 -1.52 9.25 -15.64
N ASP A 222 -2.08 8.35 -16.45
CA ASP A 222 -2.66 8.65 -17.77
C ASP A 222 -3.86 9.62 -17.70
N THR A 223 -4.57 9.67 -16.58
CA THR A 223 -5.76 10.51 -16.37
C THR A 223 -5.54 11.67 -15.40
N GLY A 224 -4.40 11.72 -14.71
CA GLY A 224 -4.09 12.75 -13.71
C GLY A 224 -4.86 12.64 -12.38
N TRP A 225 -5.29 11.43 -11.96
CA TRP A 225 -6.16 11.27 -10.76
C TRP A 225 -5.67 10.19 -9.77
N VAL A 226 -5.74 10.51 -8.48
CA VAL A 226 -5.58 9.54 -7.38
C VAL A 226 -6.95 9.09 -6.88
N SER A 227 -7.17 7.78 -6.79
CA SER A 227 -8.43 7.15 -6.38
C SER A 227 -8.25 6.11 -5.27
N TYR A 228 -9.32 5.82 -4.54
CA TYR A 228 -9.27 5.06 -3.28
C TYR A 228 -10.27 3.90 -3.27
N SER A 229 -9.92 2.79 -2.63
CA SER A 229 -10.75 1.57 -2.61
C SER A 229 -11.82 1.51 -1.51
N GLY A 230 -12.24 2.66 -0.96
CA GLY A 230 -13.16 2.70 0.17
C GLY A 230 -13.90 4.03 0.29
N PRO A 231 -13.20 5.15 0.55
CA PRO A 231 -13.78 6.48 0.43
C PRO A 231 -14.21 6.77 -1.01
N THR A 232 -15.43 7.30 -1.20
CA THR A 232 -15.90 7.78 -2.50
C THR A 232 -15.32 9.16 -2.81
N GLY A 233 -14.31 9.22 -3.66
CA GLY A 233 -13.68 10.46 -4.09
C GLY A 233 -12.43 10.23 -4.93
N GLN A 234 -11.95 11.28 -5.60
CA GLN A 234 -10.66 11.33 -6.27
C GLN A 234 -10.02 12.70 -6.01
N VAL A 235 -8.68 12.75 -6.03
CA VAL A 235 -7.91 14.01 -5.91
C VAL A 235 -6.93 14.13 -7.07
N ALA A 236 -6.64 15.36 -7.50
CA ALA A 236 -5.76 15.60 -8.64
C ALA A 236 -4.33 15.12 -8.35
N LEU A 237 -3.80 14.25 -9.22
CA LEU A 237 -2.45 13.71 -9.10
C LEU A 237 -1.42 14.85 -9.16
N GLN A 238 -0.49 14.85 -8.21
CA GLN A 238 0.58 15.85 -8.14
C GLN A 238 1.88 15.33 -8.76
N PRO A 239 2.72 16.19 -9.36
CA PRO A 239 4.10 15.85 -9.69
C PRO A 239 4.84 15.35 -8.44
N GLY A 240 5.62 14.28 -8.57
CA GLY A 240 6.32 13.63 -7.44
C GLY A 240 5.41 13.03 -6.35
N ALA A 241 4.11 12.82 -6.60
CA ALA A 241 3.17 12.26 -5.64
C ALA A 241 3.59 10.89 -5.09
N GLN A 242 3.53 10.73 -3.77
CA GLN A 242 3.89 9.54 -3.01
C GLN A 242 2.67 8.89 -2.34
N ASP A 243 2.81 7.62 -1.94
CA ASP A 243 1.90 6.93 -1.03
C ASP A 243 2.50 6.78 0.38
N ARG A 244 1.78 6.16 1.33
CA ARG A 244 2.18 6.02 2.74
C ARG A 244 3.39 5.10 3.02
N LEU A 245 3.95 4.43 2.01
CA LEU A 245 5.19 3.64 2.10
C LEU A 245 6.26 4.14 1.11
N SER A 246 5.90 4.58 -0.10
CA SER A 246 6.87 5.06 -1.10
C SER A 246 7.68 6.27 -0.62
N TRP A 247 7.08 7.15 0.20
CA TRP A 247 7.80 8.31 0.78
C TRP A 247 9.04 7.90 1.60
N LEU A 248 9.03 6.73 2.28
CA LEU A 248 10.20 6.26 3.03
C LEU A 248 11.38 5.95 2.11
N VAL A 249 11.12 5.29 0.98
CA VAL A 249 12.17 5.00 -0.01
C VAL A 249 12.59 6.26 -0.75
N GLN A 250 11.66 7.20 -0.99
CA GLN A 250 12.00 8.51 -1.54
C GLN A 250 12.99 9.26 -0.64
N LEU A 251 12.83 9.21 0.69
CA LEU A 251 13.81 9.75 1.63
C LEU A 251 15.16 8.99 1.59
N LEU A 252 15.16 7.66 1.44
CA LEU A 252 16.40 6.91 1.20
C LEU A 252 17.10 7.37 -0.08
N ALA A 253 16.36 7.51 -1.18
CA ALA A 253 16.90 7.87 -2.49
C ALA A 253 17.43 9.32 -2.53
N LEU A 254 16.79 10.24 -1.79
CA LEU A 254 17.30 11.58 -1.55
C LEU A 254 18.58 11.54 -0.70
N ALA A 255 18.56 10.86 0.45
CA ALA A 255 19.74 10.74 1.31
C ALA A 255 20.95 10.13 0.56
N GLN A 256 20.73 9.13 -0.30
CA GLN A 256 21.80 8.49 -1.10
C GLN A 256 22.33 9.37 -2.25
N ALA A 257 21.58 10.37 -2.69
CA ALA A 257 22.07 11.38 -3.63
C ALA A 257 22.90 12.48 -2.93
N HIS A 258 22.60 12.77 -1.67
CA HIS A 258 23.18 13.86 -0.88
C HIS A 258 23.96 13.33 0.36
N PRO A 259 24.97 12.45 0.20
CA PRO A 259 25.58 11.72 1.31
C PRO A 259 26.49 12.56 2.23
N SER A 260 26.78 13.80 1.86
CA SER A 260 27.69 14.72 2.56
C SER A 260 27.01 15.71 3.51
N GLY A 261 25.67 15.69 3.60
CA GLY A 261 24.91 16.69 4.35
C GLY A 261 24.59 17.97 3.56
N VAL A 262 24.85 17.99 2.26
CA VAL A 262 24.70 19.16 1.37
C VAL A 262 23.81 18.78 0.18
N GLY A 263 22.92 19.68 -0.23
CA GLY A 263 22.11 19.54 -1.45
C GLY A 263 20.60 19.34 -1.22
N LEU A 264 20.18 19.00 0.00
CA LEU A 264 18.77 19.02 0.40
C LEU A 264 18.36 20.40 0.97
N PRO A 265 17.11 20.86 0.73
CA PRO A 265 16.58 22.06 1.34
C PRO A 265 16.28 21.84 2.83
N ALA A 266 16.30 22.92 3.62
CA ALA A 266 15.97 22.87 5.06
C ALA A 266 14.52 22.42 5.35
N GLN A 267 13.60 22.65 4.39
CA GLN A 267 12.27 22.05 4.38
C GLN A 267 11.99 21.37 3.04
N LEU A 268 11.55 20.12 3.11
CA LEU A 268 11.28 19.24 1.97
C LEU A 268 9.77 18.96 1.87
N PRO A 269 9.06 19.47 0.85
CA PRO A 269 7.68 19.07 0.58
C PRO A 269 7.64 17.74 -0.20
N LEU A 270 6.90 16.76 0.31
CA LEU A 270 6.44 15.59 -0.45
C LEU A 270 4.91 15.57 -0.44
N TRP A 271 4.25 15.50 -1.60
CA TRP A 271 2.80 15.30 -1.60
C TRP A 271 2.50 13.82 -1.37
N VAL A 272 1.71 13.49 -0.34
CA VAL A 272 1.46 12.11 0.09
C VAL A 272 -0.03 11.81 0.15
N ALA A 273 -0.46 10.77 -0.57
CA ALA A 273 -1.82 10.24 -0.49
C ALA A 273 -1.98 9.15 0.59
N GLY A 274 -3.15 9.10 1.23
CA GLY A 274 -3.48 8.11 2.26
C GLY A 274 -4.71 7.24 1.95
N PRO A 275 -4.76 5.99 2.44
CA PRO A 275 -5.91 5.10 2.28
C PRO A 275 -7.19 5.57 3.03
N GLN A 276 -7.19 6.77 3.59
CA GLN A 276 -8.34 7.44 4.19
C GLN A 276 -9.08 8.36 3.20
N GLY A 277 -8.57 8.53 1.97
CA GLY A 277 -9.17 9.43 0.97
C GLY A 277 -8.52 10.81 0.93
N ASP A 278 -7.39 10.97 1.62
CA ASP A 278 -6.62 12.20 1.76
C ASP A 278 -5.43 12.24 0.78
N GLY A 279 -5.00 13.46 0.45
CA GLY A 279 -3.78 13.73 -0.31
C GLY A 279 -3.33 15.16 -0.03
N ALA A 280 -2.16 15.31 0.60
CA ALA A 280 -1.70 16.60 1.11
C ALA A 280 -0.17 16.71 1.08
N ASP A 281 0.33 17.93 1.06
CA ASP A 281 1.77 18.19 1.21
C ASP A 281 2.25 17.87 2.63
N TRP A 282 3.32 17.09 2.72
CA TRP A 282 4.03 16.75 3.93
C TRP A 282 5.35 17.52 3.93
N TRP A 283 5.41 18.57 4.76
CA TRP A 283 6.63 19.34 4.98
C TRP A 283 7.50 18.63 6.02
N PHE A 284 8.70 18.21 5.60
CA PHE A 284 9.72 17.66 6.48
C PHE A 284 10.77 18.73 6.77
N ASP A 285 10.98 19.07 8.05
CA ASP A 285 12.20 19.75 8.49
C ASP A 285 13.37 18.77 8.27
N VAL A 286 14.42 19.20 7.56
CA VAL A 286 15.57 18.38 7.18
C VAL A 286 16.81 18.83 7.95
N GLN A 287 17.48 17.91 8.64
CA GLN A 287 18.69 18.17 9.41
C GLN A 287 19.78 17.15 9.11
N TRP A 288 21.00 17.61 8.88
CA TRP A 288 22.20 16.76 8.81
C TRP A 288 22.88 16.68 10.18
N HIS A 289 23.31 15.48 10.56
CA HIS A 289 24.05 15.21 11.79
C HIS A 289 25.48 14.76 11.44
N PRO A 290 26.46 15.69 11.33
CA PRO A 290 27.79 15.38 10.81
C PRO A 290 28.61 14.43 11.69
N ARG A 291 28.27 14.28 12.98
CA ARG A 291 28.95 13.34 13.89
C ARG A 291 28.58 11.87 13.65
N THR A 292 27.34 11.61 13.22
CA THR A 292 26.83 10.25 12.91
C THR A 292 26.69 10.00 11.41
N GLN A 293 26.90 11.03 10.59
CA GLN A 293 26.69 11.03 9.14
C GLN A 293 25.25 10.63 8.75
N CYS A 294 24.26 11.02 9.56
CA CYS A 294 22.85 10.72 9.31
C CYS A 294 22.05 11.96 8.92
N TRP A 295 21.10 11.77 8.02
CA TRP A 295 19.99 12.68 7.80
C TRP A 295 18.86 12.39 8.80
N GLN A 296 18.29 13.44 9.38
CA GLN A 296 17.03 13.41 10.11
C GLN A 296 15.98 14.18 9.32
N PHE A 297 14.82 13.55 9.11
CA PHE A 297 13.64 14.14 8.48
C PHE A 297 12.49 14.16 9.50
N THR A 298 11.94 15.34 9.79
CA THR A 298 10.91 15.51 10.81
C THR A 298 9.66 16.18 10.24
N ARG A 299 8.55 15.45 10.09
CA ARG A 299 7.24 16.03 9.78
C ARG A 299 6.49 16.27 11.09
N ARG A 300 6.33 17.54 11.47
CA ARG A 300 5.37 17.92 12.52
C ARG A 300 3.95 17.99 11.91
N PRO A 301 2.91 17.55 12.63
CA PRO A 301 1.53 17.71 12.18
C PRO A 301 1.03 19.15 12.26
N GLU A 302 0.21 19.57 11.30
CA GLU A 302 -0.48 20.88 11.35
C GLU A 302 -1.86 20.77 12.01
N ARG A 303 -2.45 19.57 12.01
CA ARG A 303 -3.82 19.30 12.46
C ARG A 303 -3.84 18.06 13.35
N ARG A 304 -4.82 18.01 14.26
CA ARG A 304 -5.02 16.86 15.15
C ARG A 304 -5.25 15.57 14.33
N TYR A 305 -4.63 14.48 14.76
CA TYR A 305 -4.67 13.16 14.12
C TYR A 305 -3.97 13.04 12.75
N GLU A 306 -3.35 14.10 12.22
CA GLU A 306 -2.35 13.94 11.18
C GLU A 306 -1.14 13.14 11.70
N VAL A 307 -0.40 12.53 10.77
CA VAL A 307 0.73 11.66 11.10
C VAL A 307 1.97 12.50 11.39
N LEU A 308 2.48 12.39 12.61
CA LEU A 308 3.84 12.81 12.97
C LEU A 308 4.82 11.80 12.39
N VAL A 309 5.96 12.28 11.90
CA VAL A 309 7.08 11.45 11.48
C VAL A 309 8.39 12.02 12.02
N GLN A 310 9.24 11.16 12.55
CA GLN A 310 10.68 11.41 12.68
C GLN A 310 11.44 10.21 12.09
N ALA A 311 12.15 10.42 10.99
CA ALA A 311 12.92 9.39 10.29
C ALA A 311 14.42 9.73 10.30
N TRP A 312 15.25 8.74 10.60
CA TRP A 312 16.71 8.82 10.63
C TRP A 312 17.28 7.90 9.56
N VAL A 313 18.06 8.45 8.64
CA VAL A 313 18.58 7.75 7.46
C VAL A 313 20.10 7.91 7.38
N GLN A 314 20.82 6.79 7.37
CA GLN A 314 22.24 6.77 7.05
C GLN A 314 22.38 6.62 5.52
N PRO A 315 23.13 7.49 4.81
CA PRO A 315 23.13 7.52 3.34
C PRO A 315 24.15 6.57 2.69
N LEU A 316 25.17 6.14 3.43
CA LEU A 316 26.30 5.34 2.93
C LEU A 316 26.55 4.11 3.83
N PRO A 317 27.11 3.00 3.29
CA PRO A 317 27.51 2.79 1.89
C PRO A 317 26.34 2.53 0.93
N ARG A 318 25.16 2.23 1.47
CA ARG A 318 23.84 2.26 0.79
C ARG A 318 22.87 2.94 1.75
N ALA A 319 21.85 3.62 1.25
CA ALA A 319 20.90 4.28 2.16
C ALA A 319 20.11 3.26 2.98
N ARG A 320 20.06 3.45 4.30
CA ARG A 320 19.33 2.62 5.27
C ARG A 320 18.52 3.49 6.21
N LEU A 321 17.32 3.02 6.56
CA LEU A 321 16.52 3.62 7.63
C LEU A 321 17.02 3.08 8.97
N ILE A 322 17.57 3.93 9.83
CA ILE A 322 18.11 3.52 11.13
C ILE A 322 17.03 3.57 12.22
N ARG A 323 16.19 4.62 12.21
CA ARG A 323 15.03 4.77 13.11
C ARG A 323 13.88 5.49 12.43
N LEU A 324 12.65 5.07 12.69
CA LEU A 324 11.41 5.71 12.28
C LEU A 324 10.41 5.70 13.44
N ASP A 325 10.07 6.87 13.95
CA ASP A 325 8.93 7.09 14.82
C ASP A 325 7.78 7.69 14.00
N MET A 326 6.62 7.03 13.98
CA MET A 326 5.43 7.52 13.25
C MET A 326 4.09 7.18 13.89
N GLY A 327 3.12 8.08 13.74
CA GLY A 327 1.74 7.85 14.18
C GLY A 327 0.89 9.12 14.28
N PRO A 328 -0.43 8.98 14.48
CA PRO A 328 -1.34 10.13 14.60
C PRO A 328 -1.13 10.88 15.92
N GLU A 329 -0.76 12.16 15.84
CA GLU A 329 -0.53 13.02 17.00
C GLU A 329 -1.83 13.36 17.75
N GLY A 330 -1.71 13.54 19.06
CA GLY A 330 -2.86 13.80 19.94
C GLY A 330 -3.82 12.61 20.06
N SER A 331 -3.46 11.45 19.51
CA SER A 331 -4.17 10.19 19.72
C SER A 331 -3.77 9.55 21.06
N ARG A 332 -4.65 8.69 21.60
CA ARG A 332 -4.34 7.87 22.79
C ARG A 332 -3.52 6.61 22.46
N GLN A 333 -3.16 6.40 21.19
CA GLN A 333 -2.37 5.23 20.80
C GLN A 333 -0.89 5.62 20.73
N PRO A 334 0.04 4.80 21.26
CA PRO A 334 1.46 5.06 21.10
C PRO A 334 1.87 4.98 19.61
N LEU A 335 2.88 5.77 19.28
CA LEU A 335 3.56 5.74 17.98
C LEU A 335 4.10 4.34 17.70
N TRP A 336 4.24 4.04 16.41
CA TRP A 336 5.11 2.97 15.93
C TRP A 336 6.54 3.47 15.94
N GLN A 337 7.45 2.69 16.55
CA GLN A 337 8.89 2.91 16.49
C GLN A 337 9.51 1.72 15.77
N LEU A 338 10.18 1.96 14.65
CA LEU A 338 10.84 0.95 13.81
C LEU A 338 12.33 1.28 13.77
N GLU A 339 13.18 0.36 14.21
CA GLU A 339 14.64 0.52 14.30
C GLU A 339 15.34 -0.55 13.46
N ASP A 340 16.49 -0.24 12.85
CA ASP A 340 17.31 -1.25 12.17
C ASP A 340 17.76 -2.32 13.17
N ALA A 341 17.40 -3.59 12.90
CA ALA A 341 17.76 -4.68 13.80
C ALA A 341 19.28 -4.94 13.85
N ALA A 342 20.00 -4.59 12.78
CA ALA A 342 21.44 -4.78 12.65
C ALA A 342 22.27 -3.61 13.19
N GLN A 343 21.81 -2.36 13.00
CA GLN A 343 22.58 -1.14 13.29
C GLN A 343 21.74 -0.05 13.98
N PRO A 344 21.09 -0.33 15.13
CA PRO A 344 20.14 0.59 15.77
C PRO A 344 20.78 1.92 16.21
N GLU A 345 22.01 1.87 16.72
CA GLU A 345 22.73 2.99 17.32
C GLU A 345 23.45 3.88 16.28
N ALA A 346 23.41 3.52 14.98
CA ALA A 346 24.24 4.17 13.95
C ALA A 346 23.96 5.67 13.74
N CYS A 347 22.77 6.14 14.14
CA CYS A 347 22.41 7.56 14.10
C CYS A 347 22.27 8.21 15.49
N ASP A 348 22.53 7.50 16.57
CA ASP A 348 22.45 8.07 17.92
C ASP A 348 23.67 8.96 18.19
N LEU A 349 23.41 10.17 18.68
CA LEU A 349 24.46 11.10 19.02
C LEU A 349 25.25 10.54 20.22
N PRO A 350 26.59 10.45 20.14
CA PRO A 350 27.38 10.06 21.31
C PRO A 350 27.22 11.11 22.43
N PRO A 351 27.27 10.66 23.70
CA PRO A 351 27.05 11.51 24.88
C PRO A 351 28.08 12.65 25.01
#